data_AF-A0A8S3TEX0-F1
#
_entry.id   AF-A0A8S3TEX0-F1
#
_cell.length_a   1.000
_cell.length_b   1.000
_cell.length_c   1.000
_cell.angle_alpha   90.00
_cell.angle_beta   90.00
_cell.angle_gamma   90.00
#
_symmetry.space_group_name_H-M   'P 1'
#
loop_
_entity.id
_entity.type
_entity.pdbx_description
1 polymer ?
#
loop_
_entity_poly.entity_id
_entity_poly.type
_entity_poly.pdbx_seq_one_letter_code
_entity_poly.pdbx_strand_id
1 'polypeptide(L)'
;MHKYLRPERLDANPDSPTAAKEWFHWKRTFTNFLTSAGEEAPDKLIMLINFVSPRVYEYIGECETYDTAISLLEAVYVRPKNEVLARHLLITRRQQTGETLDQFLQELKVLAKDCNFQPVTADKYKEEYTRDAFINGLCSQIVRQRLLENKTLDLRPHQFDK
;
A
#
# COMPACT_ATOMS: atom_id res chain seq x y z
N MET A 1 -24.80 26.56 -12.26
CA MET A 1 -23.92 25.68 -13.07
C MET A 1 -22.75 25.27 -12.18
N HIS A 2 -22.76 24.08 -11.60
CA HIS A 2 -21.63 23.60 -10.81
C HIS A 2 -20.47 23.30 -11.76
N LYS A 3 -19.48 24.20 -11.80
CA LYS A 3 -18.44 24.20 -12.82
C LYS A 3 -17.41 23.07 -12.64
N TYR A 4 -17.52 22.27 -11.57
CA TYR A 4 -16.57 21.20 -11.23
C TYR A 4 -17.26 20.02 -10.52
N LEU A 5 -16.79 18.80 -10.79
CA LEU A 5 -17.22 17.60 -10.06
C LEU A 5 -16.68 17.68 -8.62
N ARG A 6 -17.58 18.01 -7.69
CA ARG A 6 -17.28 18.06 -6.27
C ARG A 6 -16.98 16.64 -5.76
N PRO A 7 -15.86 16.39 -5.08
CA PRO A 7 -15.56 15.08 -4.53
C PRO A 7 -16.59 14.72 -3.46
N GLU A 8 -16.88 13.43 -3.33
CA GLU A 8 -17.71 12.92 -2.24
C GLU A 8 -17.00 13.15 -0.89
N ARG A 9 -17.76 13.15 0.21
CA ARG A 9 -17.16 13.21 1.54
C ARG A 9 -16.47 11.89 1.85
N LEU A 10 -15.22 11.91 2.30
CA LEU A 10 -14.52 10.71 2.73
C LEU A 10 -15.13 10.20 4.05
N ASP A 11 -15.72 9.01 3.99
CA ASP A 11 -16.37 8.33 5.13
C ASP A 11 -16.06 6.83 5.13
N ALA A 12 -14.93 6.46 4.53
CA ALA A 12 -14.51 5.07 4.41
C ALA A 12 -14.12 4.48 5.78
N ASN A 13 -14.38 3.18 5.98
CA ASN A 13 -13.91 2.46 7.15
C ASN A 13 -12.46 1.97 6.91
N PRO A 14 -11.46 2.39 7.70
CA PRO A 14 -10.07 1.93 7.55
C PRO A 14 -9.88 0.41 7.61
N ASP A 15 -10.73 -0.30 8.35
CA ASP A 15 -10.62 -1.75 8.51
C ASP A 15 -11.19 -2.53 7.31
N SER A 16 -11.96 -1.87 6.45
CA SER A 16 -12.59 -2.49 5.28
C SER A 16 -11.55 -3.12 4.32
N PRO A 17 -11.83 -4.27 3.69
CA PRO A 17 -10.98 -4.82 2.64
C PRO A 17 -10.85 -3.89 1.41
N THR A 18 -11.78 -2.94 1.24
CA THR A 18 -11.76 -1.96 0.14
C THR A 18 -11.16 -0.60 0.53
N ALA A 19 -10.78 -0.41 1.80
CA ALA A 19 -10.36 0.88 2.36
C ALA A 19 -9.30 1.59 1.51
N ALA A 20 -8.24 0.87 1.10
CA ALA A 20 -7.18 1.43 0.27
C ALA A 20 -7.68 1.86 -1.12
N LYS A 21 -8.59 1.09 -1.74
CA LYS A 21 -9.15 1.44 -3.06
C LYS A 21 -10.02 2.70 -2.97
N GLU A 22 -10.87 2.78 -1.94
CA GLU A 22 -11.73 3.92 -1.66
C GLU A 22 -10.90 5.18 -1.39
N TRP A 23 -9.85 5.05 -0.57
CA TRP A 23 -8.89 6.12 -0.32
C TRP A 23 -8.18 6.61 -1.60
N PHE A 24 -7.63 5.71 -2.42
CA PHE A 24 -6.93 6.12 -3.64
C PHE A 24 -7.86 6.81 -4.63
N HIS A 25 -9.08 6.29 -4.80
CA HIS A 25 -10.09 6.93 -5.63
C HIS A 25 -10.45 8.31 -5.10
N TRP A 26 -10.78 8.42 -3.82
CA TRP A 26 -11.14 9.67 -3.17
C TRP A 26 -10.00 10.70 -3.27
N LYS A 27 -8.77 10.34 -2.87
CA LYS A 27 -7.57 11.19 -2.94
C LYS A 27 -7.35 11.71 -4.36
N ARG A 28 -7.54 10.87 -5.38
CA ARG A 28 -7.43 11.27 -6.80
C ARG A 28 -8.49 12.30 -7.18
N THR A 29 -9.75 12.05 -6.83
CA THR A 29 -10.85 13.00 -7.13
C THR A 29 -10.69 14.32 -6.38
N PHE A 30 -10.28 14.28 -5.11
CA PHE A 30 -10.01 15.45 -4.29
C PHE A 30 -8.82 16.27 -4.84
N THR A 31 -7.75 15.60 -5.26
CA THR A 31 -6.60 16.28 -5.90
C THR A 31 -7.01 16.97 -7.20
N ASN A 32 -7.81 16.32 -8.05
CA ASN A 32 -8.33 16.93 -9.27
C ASN A 32 -9.19 18.16 -8.97
N PHE A 33 -10.00 18.09 -7.91
CA PHE A 33 -10.83 19.18 -7.45
C PHE A 33 -9.99 20.36 -6.94
N LEU A 34 -8.96 20.12 -6.12
CA LEU A 34 -8.03 21.17 -5.68
C LEU A 34 -7.37 21.88 -6.86
N THR A 35 -6.87 21.13 -7.85
CA THR A 35 -6.27 21.71 -9.06
C THR A 35 -7.27 22.55 -9.85
N SER A 36 -8.55 22.16 -9.84
CA SER A 36 -9.60 22.88 -10.58
C SER A 36 -10.14 24.10 -9.84
N ALA A 37 -9.95 24.18 -8.52
CA ALA A 37 -10.46 25.26 -7.68
C ALA A 37 -9.71 26.60 -7.87
N GLY A 38 -8.50 26.57 -8.43
CA GLY A 38 -7.71 27.77 -8.76
C GLY A 38 -7.14 28.49 -7.52
N GLU A 39 -6.56 29.67 -7.73
CA GLU A 39 -5.85 30.44 -6.69
C GLU A 39 -6.78 31.13 -5.67
N GLU A 40 -8.06 31.29 -6.00
CA GLU A 40 -9.07 31.86 -5.09
C GLU A 40 -9.62 30.84 -4.08
N ALA A 41 -9.18 29.58 -4.16
CA ALA A 41 -9.64 28.53 -3.29
C ALA A 41 -9.18 28.73 -1.83
N PRO A 42 -9.99 28.32 -0.83
CA PRO A 42 -9.52 28.25 0.55
C PRO A 42 -8.28 27.39 0.69
N ASP A 43 -7.58 27.56 1.82
CA ASP A 43 -6.43 26.72 2.15
C ASP A 43 -6.75 25.21 2.02
N LYS A 44 -5.79 24.45 1.48
CA LYS A 44 -5.97 23.02 1.16
C LYS A 44 -6.35 22.19 2.38
N LEU A 45 -5.84 22.53 3.57
CA LEU A 45 -6.19 21.84 4.81
C LEU A 45 -7.63 22.15 5.20
N ILE A 46 -8.07 23.40 5.08
CA ILE A 46 -9.48 23.78 5.31
C ILE A 46 -10.41 23.02 4.36
N MET A 47 -10.02 22.94 3.08
CA MET A 47 -10.77 22.15 2.11
C MET A 47 -10.79 20.67 2.50
N LEU A 48 -9.65 20.08 2.89
CA LEU A 48 -9.59 18.69 3.33
C LEU A 48 -10.55 18.42 4.49
N ILE A 49 -10.50 19.25 5.55
CA ILE A 49 -11.35 19.12 6.74
C ILE A 49 -12.84 19.17 6.37
N ASN A 50 -13.23 20.03 5.43
CA ASN A 50 -14.62 20.15 4.99
C ASN A 50 -15.14 18.96 4.17
N PHE A 51 -14.24 18.10 3.66
CA PHE A 51 -14.55 16.97 2.79
C PHE A 51 -14.27 15.62 3.43
N VAL A 52 -14.01 15.57 4.73
CA VAL A 52 -13.95 14.34 5.53
C VAL A 52 -15.15 14.24 6.48
N SER A 53 -15.51 13.03 6.89
CA SER A 53 -16.53 12.84 7.93
C SER A 53 -15.94 13.09 9.33
N PRO A 54 -16.77 13.31 10.37
CA PRO A 54 -16.28 13.51 11.74
C PRO A 54 -15.36 12.39 12.24
N ARG A 55 -15.65 11.13 11.87
CA ARG A 55 -14.83 9.96 12.23
C ARG A 55 -13.44 10.02 11.59
N VAL A 56 -13.37 10.51 10.36
CA VAL A 56 -12.10 10.64 9.64
C VAL A 56 -11.32 11.86 10.13
N TYR A 57 -12.03 12.92 10.54
CA TYR A 57 -11.44 14.10 11.16
C TYR A 57 -10.69 13.78 12.47
N GLU A 58 -11.16 12.79 13.25
CA GLU A 58 -10.46 12.35 14.48
C GLU A 58 -8.98 12.00 14.23
N TYR A 59 -8.62 11.53 13.03
CA TYR A 59 -7.23 11.24 12.68
C TYR A 59 -6.40 12.49 12.39
N ILE A 60 -6.99 13.55 11.85
CA ILE A 60 -6.26 14.72 11.30
C ILE A 60 -6.53 16.03 12.03
N GLY A 61 -7.33 16.01 13.10
CA GLY A 61 -7.79 17.22 13.79
C GLY A 61 -6.67 18.08 14.38
N GLU A 62 -5.52 17.47 14.70
CA GLU A 62 -4.33 18.15 15.22
C GLU A 62 -3.30 18.50 14.14
N CYS A 63 -3.54 18.14 12.87
CA CYS A 63 -2.60 18.44 11.80
C CYS A 63 -2.64 19.93 11.43
N GLU A 64 -1.47 20.57 11.39
CA GLU A 64 -1.34 21.99 11.01
C GLU A 64 -1.18 22.20 9.50
N THR A 65 -0.88 21.13 8.74
CA THR A 65 -0.63 21.22 7.30
C THR A 65 -1.39 20.17 6.51
N TYR A 66 -1.70 20.50 5.25
CA TYR A 66 -2.33 19.56 4.33
C TYR A 66 -1.48 18.30 4.11
N ASP A 67 -0.16 18.45 3.95
CA ASP A 67 0.73 17.33 3.64
C ASP A 67 0.84 16.34 4.82
N THR A 68 0.85 16.83 6.06
CA THR A 68 0.84 15.98 7.25
C THR A 68 -0.49 15.23 7.38
N ALA A 69 -1.61 15.92 7.19
CA ALA A 69 -2.94 15.32 7.24
C ALA A 69 -3.14 14.23 6.16
N ILE A 70 -2.75 14.50 4.90
CA ILE A 70 -2.85 13.51 3.82
C ILE A 70 -1.95 12.30 4.07
N SER A 71 -0.74 12.52 4.57
CA SER A 71 0.19 11.42 4.87
C SER A 71 -0.35 10.52 5.98
N LEU A 72 -0.97 11.11 7.00
CA LEU A 72 -1.58 10.38 8.10
C LEU A 72 -2.80 9.58 7.65
N LEU A 73 -3.69 10.19 6.86
CA LEU A 73 -4.83 9.47 6.29
C LEU A 73 -4.38 8.33 5.36
N GLU A 74 -3.34 8.56 4.56
CA GLU A 74 -2.77 7.50 3.74
C GLU A 74 -2.25 6.33 4.58
N ALA A 75 -1.59 6.60 5.70
CA ALA A 75 -1.15 5.55 6.64
C ALA A 75 -2.33 4.81 7.31
N VAL A 76 -3.45 5.50 7.55
CA VAL A 76 -4.68 4.90 8.13
C VAL A 76 -5.36 3.97 7.12
N TYR A 77 -5.52 4.40 5.87
CA TYR A 77 -6.27 3.64 4.87
C TYR A 77 -5.42 2.64 4.06
N VAL A 78 -4.14 2.93 3.89
CA VAL A 78 -3.21 2.08 3.14
C VAL A 78 -2.43 1.25 4.13
N ARG A 79 -2.92 0.03 4.37
CA ARG A 79 -2.17 -0.97 5.13
C ARG A 79 -0.79 -1.15 4.50
N PRO A 80 0.31 -1.07 5.28
CA PRO A 80 1.64 -1.38 4.78
C PRO A 80 1.61 -2.74 4.12
N LYS A 81 1.93 -2.80 2.83
CA LYS A 81 1.98 -4.08 2.12
C LYS A 81 3.09 -4.91 2.74
N ASN A 82 2.78 -6.17 3.03
CA ASN A 82 3.80 -7.09 3.47
C ASN A 82 4.63 -7.50 2.25
N GLU A 83 5.76 -6.83 2.07
CA GLU A 83 6.65 -7.02 0.92
C GLU A 83 7.20 -8.45 0.86
N VAL A 84 7.47 -9.05 2.03
CA VAL A 84 7.97 -10.43 2.15
C VAL A 84 6.92 -11.40 1.61
N LEU A 85 5.65 -11.23 2.00
CA LEU A 85 4.54 -12.03 1.50
C LEU A 85 4.30 -11.79 0.00
N ALA A 86 4.29 -10.53 -0.45
CA ALA A 86 4.06 -10.21 -1.86
C ALA A 86 5.12 -10.84 -2.78
N ARG A 87 6.41 -10.77 -2.39
CA ARG A 87 7.51 -11.41 -3.13
C ARG A 87 7.40 -12.94 -3.09
N HIS A 88 7.00 -13.51 -1.96
CA HIS A 88 6.77 -14.94 -1.86
C HIS A 88 5.65 -15.42 -2.81
N LEU A 89 4.53 -14.69 -2.88
CA LEU A 89 3.44 -14.98 -3.83
C LEU A 89 3.91 -14.91 -5.28
N LEU A 90 4.72 -13.91 -5.63
CA LEU A 90 5.31 -13.78 -6.96
C LEU A 90 6.23 -14.98 -7.32
N ILE A 91 7.14 -15.36 -6.41
CA ILE A 91 8.12 -16.45 -6.63
C ILE A 91 7.45 -17.81 -6.73
N THR A 92 6.41 -18.04 -5.92
CA THR A 92 5.70 -19.33 -5.84
C THR A 92 4.61 -19.48 -6.89
N ARG A 93 4.21 -18.41 -7.59
CA ARG A 93 3.24 -18.50 -8.68
C ARG A 93 3.77 -19.41 -9.78
N ARG A 94 2.97 -20.43 -10.13
CA ARG A 94 3.22 -21.37 -11.22
C ARG A 94 2.11 -21.27 -12.25
N GLN A 95 2.44 -21.37 -13.54
CA GLN A 95 1.46 -21.39 -14.63
C GLN A 95 0.41 -22.48 -14.36
N GLN A 96 -0.87 -22.12 -14.48
CA GLN A 96 -1.96 -23.07 -14.27
C GLN A 96 -2.23 -23.88 -15.54
N THR A 97 -2.81 -25.06 -15.38
CA THR A 97 -3.24 -25.87 -16.52
C THR A 97 -4.27 -25.12 -17.35
N GLY A 98 -4.00 -24.90 -18.64
CA GLY A 98 -4.87 -24.15 -19.55
C GLY A 98 -4.65 -22.63 -19.56
N GLU A 99 -3.77 -22.10 -18.71
CA GLU A 99 -3.40 -20.68 -18.72
C GLU A 99 -2.42 -20.40 -19.88
N THR A 100 -2.70 -19.37 -20.67
CA THR A 100 -1.78 -18.96 -21.75
C THR A 100 -0.53 -18.27 -21.18
N LEU A 101 0.54 -18.20 -21.97
CA LEU A 101 1.77 -17.51 -21.55
C LEU A 101 1.53 -16.02 -21.26
N ASP A 102 0.69 -15.36 -22.07
CA ASP A 102 0.36 -13.95 -21.87
C ASP A 102 -0.45 -13.72 -20.58
N GLN A 103 -1.40 -14.60 -20.28
CA GLN A 103 -2.15 -14.56 -19.03
C GLN A 103 -1.21 -14.74 -17.84
N PHE A 104 -0.36 -15.75 -17.88
CA PHE A 104 0.60 -16.01 -16.81
C PHE A 104 1.56 -14.84 -16.59
N LEU A 105 2.12 -14.26 -17.66
CA LEU A 105 2.98 -13.08 -17.56
C LEU A 105 2.24 -11.86 -17.01
N GLN A 106 0.99 -11.66 -17.41
CA GLN A 106 0.17 -10.56 -16.92
C GLN A 106 -0.10 -10.69 -15.42
N GLU A 107 -0.43 -11.89 -14.95
CA GLU A 107 -0.63 -12.17 -13.52
C GLU A 107 0.66 -11.93 -12.71
N LEU A 108 1.82 -12.38 -13.21
CA LEU A 108 3.11 -12.08 -12.59
C LEU A 108 3.37 -10.57 -12.50
N LYS A 109 3.04 -9.80 -13.56
CA LYS A 109 3.15 -8.33 -13.54
C LYS A 109 2.21 -7.67 -12.55
N VAL A 110 1.03 -8.24 -12.32
CA VAL A 110 0.10 -7.75 -11.29
C VAL A 110 0.67 -7.98 -9.90
N LEU A 111 1.16 -9.19 -9.60
CA LEU A 111 1.79 -9.52 -8.32
C LEU A 111 3.04 -8.66 -8.03
N ALA A 112 3.84 -8.38 -9.06
CA ALA A 112 5.05 -7.56 -8.93
C ALA A 112 4.77 -6.12 -8.44
N LYS A 113 3.56 -5.57 -8.68
CA LYS A 113 3.18 -4.22 -8.20
C LYS A 113 3.11 -4.11 -6.69
N ASP A 114 2.88 -5.23 -6.00
CA ASP A 114 2.76 -5.28 -4.55
C ASP A 114 4.10 -5.55 -3.85
N CYS A 115 5.15 -5.88 -4.60
CA CYS A 115 6.48 -6.23 -4.09
C CYS A 115 7.36 -5.02 -3.71
N ASN A 116 6.88 -3.79 -3.98
CA ASN A 116 7.57 -2.52 -3.72
C ASN A 116 9.06 -2.51 -4.17
N PHE A 117 9.33 -2.87 -5.42
CA PHE A 117 10.70 -2.81 -5.94
C PHE A 117 11.21 -1.38 -6.01
N GLN A 118 12.35 -1.12 -5.37
CA GLN A 118 13.01 0.18 -5.32
C GLN A 118 14.48 0.05 -5.77
N PRO A 119 15.11 1.14 -6.23
CA PRO A 119 16.56 1.15 -6.44
C PRO A 119 17.28 0.85 -5.11
N VAL A 120 18.09 -0.20 -5.10
CA VAL A 120 18.85 -0.64 -3.91
C VAL A 120 20.30 -0.90 -4.28
N THR A 121 21.17 -0.91 -3.27
CA THR A 121 22.57 -1.32 -3.45
C THR A 121 22.65 -2.80 -3.78
N ALA A 122 23.75 -3.22 -4.42
CA ALA A 122 23.97 -4.63 -4.73
C ALA A 122 23.96 -5.52 -3.47
N ASP A 123 24.47 -5.02 -2.34
CA ASP A 123 24.48 -5.76 -1.09
C ASP A 123 23.08 -5.90 -0.48
N LYS A 124 22.28 -4.83 -0.52
CA LYS A 124 20.88 -4.90 -0.10
C LYS A 124 20.08 -5.88 -0.94
N TYR A 125 20.31 -5.88 -2.26
CA TYR A 125 19.70 -6.84 -3.17
C TYR A 125 20.09 -8.28 -2.85
N LYS A 126 21.36 -8.56 -2.53
CA LYS A 126 21.82 -9.89 -2.10
C LYS A 126 21.12 -10.36 -0.83
N GLU A 127 21.00 -9.49 0.18
CA GLU A 127 20.29 -9.81 1.43
C GLU A 127 18.83 -10.16 1.18
N GLU A 128 18.13 -9.32 0.42
CA GLU A 128 16.73 -9.53 0.07
C GLU A 128 16.52 -10.81 -0.73
N TYR A 129 17.35 -11.05 -1.74
CA TYR A 129 17.29 -12.27 -2.55
C TYR A 129 17.58 -13.52 -1.73
N THR A 130 18.56 -13.45 -0.81
CA THR A 130 18.88 -14.55 0.12
C THR A 130 17.70 -14.85 1.04
N ARG A 131 17.06 -13.82 1.57
CA ARG A 131 15.85 -13.95 2.40
C ARG A 131 14.73 -14.64 1.65
N ASP A 132 14.44 -14.17 0.44
CA ASP A 132 13.32 -14.69 -0.35
C ASP A 132 13.58 -16.16 -0.73
N ALA A 133 14.83 -16.52 -1.06
CA ALA A 133 15.25 -17.91 -1.30
C ALA A 133 15.16 -18.79 -0.04
N PHE A 134 15.59 -18.28 1.12
CA PHE A 134 15.51 -18.98 2.41
C PHE A 134 14.06 -19.34 2.74
N ILE A 135 13.14 -18.36 2.70
CA ILE A 135 11.72 -18.57 3.01
C ILE A 135 11.09 -19.57 2.04
N ASN A 136 11.37 -19.43 0.74
CA ASN A 136 10.83 -20.33 -0.28
C ASN A 136 11.31 -21.79 -0.11
N GLY A 137 12.57 -21.97 0.34
CA GLY A 137 13.18 -23.27 0.56
C GLY A 137 12.80 -23.99 1.86
N LEU A 138 12.10 -23.32 2.79
CA LEU A 138 11.74 -23.93 4.08
C LEU A 138 10.82 -25.14 3.92
N CYS A 139 11.15 -26.27 4.54
CA CYS A 139 10.27 -27.44 4.60
C CYS A 139 9.07 -27.21 5.53
N SER A 140 9.29 -26.55 6.68
CA SER A 140 8.25 -26.31 7.68
C SER A 140 7.30 -25.21 7.23
N GLN A 141 6.05 -25.59 6.94
CA GLN A 141 4.99 -24.66 6.56
C GLN A 141 4.67 -23.67 7.69
N ILE A 142 4.73 -24.14 8.94
CA ILE A 142 4.46 -23.31 10.14
C ILE A 142 5.52 -22.22 10.27
N VAL A 143 6.81 -22.57 10.12
CA VAL A 143 7.89 -21.58 10.19
C VAL A 143 7.79 -20.60 9.04
N ARG A 144 7.51 -21.09 7.83
CA ARG A 144 7.32 -20.22 6.66
C ARG A 144 6.18 -19.22 6.88
N GLN A 145 5.02 -19.68 7.34
CA GLN A 145 3.87 -18.81 7.60
C GLN A 145 4.20 -17.72 8.62
N ARG A 146 4.84 -18.07 9.74
CA ARG A 146 5.28 -17.09 10.75
C ARG A 146 6.25 -16.05 10.19
N LEU A 147 7.17 -16.45 9.31
CA LEU A 147 8.09 -15.51 8.67
C LEU A 147 7.35 -14.57 7.70
N LEU A 148 6.40 -15.10 6.93
CA LEU A 148 5.58 -14.35 5.99
C LEU A 148 4.62 -13.37 6.67
N GLU A 149 4.30 -13.54 7.96
CA GLU A 149 3.49 -12.58 8.73
C GLU A 149 4.26 -11.29 9.08
N ASN A 150 5.60 -11.31 9.03
CA ASN A 150 6.42 -10.13 9.31
C ASN A 150 6.42 -9.13 8.14
N LYS A 151 6.12 -7.86 8.43
CA LYS A 151 6.11 -6.78 7.43
C LYS A 151 7.52 -6.50 6.87
N THR A 152 8.54 -6.66 7.72
CA THR A 152 9.96 -6.57 7.35
C THR A 152 10.69 -7.72 8.04
N LEU A 153 11.58 -8.39 7.30
CA LEU A 153 12.40 -9.47 7.84
C LEU A 153 13.85 -9.25 7.38
N ASP A 154 14.76 -9.26 8.35
CA ASP A 154 16.20 -9.14 8.20
C ASP A 154 16.82 -10.41 8.80
N LEU A 155 17.50 -11.21 7.99
CA LEU A 155 18.04 -12.50 8.41
C LEU A 155 19.38 -12.30 9.10
N ARG A 156 19.36 -12.09 10.42
CA ARG A 156 20.59 -12.03 11.22
C ARG A 156 21.03 -13.42 11.68
N PRO A 157 22.35 -13.71 11.73
CA PRO A 157 22.89 -15.05 12.02
C PRO A 157 22.49 -15.71 13.36
N HIS A 158 21.81 -15.02 14.27
CA HIS A 158 21.48 -15.52 15.64
C HIS A 158 19.99 -15.40 16.02
N GLN A 159 19.09 -15.24 15.04
CA GLN A 159 17.65 -15.07 15.33
C GLN A 159 16.88 -16.39 15.53
N PHE A 160 17.47 -17.54 15.21
CA PHE A 160 16.75 -18.82 15.13
C PHE A 160 17.20 -19.88 16.15
N ASP A 161 18.10 -19.52 17.09
CA ASP A 161 18.61 -20.40 18.15
C ASP A 161 17.81 -20.27 19.47
N LYS A 162 16.48 -20.31 19.40
CA LYS A 162 15.63 -20.49 20.59
C LYS A 162 14.50 -21.49 20.34
#